data_AF-F6FJP1-F1
#
_entry.id   AF-F6FJP1-F1
#
_cell.length_a   1.000
_cell.length_b   1.000
_cell.length_c   1.000
_cell.angle_alpha   90.00
_cell.angle_beta   90.00
_cell.angle_gamma   90.00
#
_symmetry.space_group_name_H-M   'P 1'
#
loop_
_entity.id
_entity.type
_entity.pdbx_description
1 polymer ?
#
loop_
_entity_poly.entity_id
_entity_poly.type
_entity_poly.pdbx_seq_one_letter_code
_entity_poly.pdbx_strand_id
1 'polypeptide(L)'
;MTSGLLKFAALSGVGAAGGGIAASSSMFSGSKGESTTYKTTSSSLESKEEMDEPTPTSNEQTESSNDPTPIAEGSQSTAKKCVIFETDEATGSGNQMQITKILKRYDDRNQFLAEITDNKDANFKKDVGDACDGKKPNNHPGDKDVTIYVYKKKSGGLWNYTQFLQKRDWAKDSAIKQKSSEVNLD
;
A
#
# COMPACT_ATOMS: atom_id res chain seq x y z
N MET A 1 49.44 -3.27 -28.19
CA MET A 1 50.27 -3.03 -26.99
C MET A 1 49.90 -1.66 -26.45
N THR A 2 49.28 -1.60 -25.27
CA THR A 2 49.54 -0.64 -24.18
C THR A 2 48.57 -0.94 -23.03
N SER A 3 49.13 -1.54 -21.98
CA SER A 3 48.49 -1.75 -20.69
C SER A 3 48.44 -0.44 -19.91
N GLY A 4 47.41 -0.26 -19.08
CA GLY A 4 47.34 0.82 -18.11
C GLY A 4 46.54 0.41 -16.87
N LEU A 5 47.15 -0.43 -16.04
CA LEU A 5 46.67 -0.78 -14.69
C LEU A 5 47.13 0.30 -13.71
N LEU A 6 46.20 1.02 -13.08
CA LEU A 6 46.50 1.83 -11.90
C LEU A 6 45.98 1.13 -10.64
N LYS A 7 46.94 0.64 -9.86
CA LYS A 7 46.79 0.15 -8.49
C LYS A 7 46.83 1.34 -7.53
N PHE A 8 45.86 1.47 -6.65
CA PHE A 8 46.00 2.29 -5.44
C PHE A 8 45.92 1.37 -4.21
N ALA A 9 46.98 1.42 -3.42
CA ALA A 9 47.15 0.63 -2.21
C ALA A 9 46.55 1.34 -0.99
N ALA A 10 46.14 0.51 -0.03
CA ALA A 10 45.48 0.85 1.21
C ALA A 10 46.39 1.61 2.20
N LEU A 11 45.77 2.49 2.99
CA LEU A 11 46.30 2.93 4.28
C LEU A 11 45.41 2.39 5.40
N SER A 12 45.99 1.49 6.17
CA SER A 12 45.54 0.94 7.43
C SER A 12 45.43 2.02 8.51
N GLY A 13 44.29 2.08 9.20
CA GLY A 13 44.12 2.80 10.45
C GLY A 13 43.40 1.91 11.46
N VAL A 14 44.04 1.66 12.61
CA VAL A 14 43.51 0.88 13.74
C VAL A 14 42.88 1.83 14.76
N GLY A 15 41.69 1.45 15.26
CA GLY A 15 41.33 1.59 16.68
C GLY A 15 40.47 2.79 17.10
N ALA A 16 39.25 2.51 17.57
CA ALA A 16 38.78 2.92 18.90
C ALA A 16 37.44 2.22 19.22
N ALA A 17 37.44 1.38 20.26
CA ALA A 17 36.24 0.99 20.97
C ALA A 17 35.72 2.20 21.77
N GLY A 18 34.46 2.55 21.60
CA GLY A 18 33.85 3.67 22.31
C GLY A 18 32.34 3.64 22.16
N GLY A 19 31.69 2.91 23.06
CA GLY A 19 30.26 3.11 23.32
C GLY A 19 30.03 4.51 23.87
N GLY A 20 29.06 5.21 23.31
CA GLY A 20 28.66 6.52 23.77
C GLY A 20 27.40 6.95 23.04
N ILE A 21 26.29 6.98 23.76
CA ILE A 21 25.04 7.57 23.28
C ILE A 21 25.25 9.08 23.34
N ALA A 22 25.64 9.70 22.23
CA ALA A 22 25.70 11.15 22.15
C ALA A 22 24.29 11.68 21.85
N ALA A 23 23.61 12.16 22.89
CA ALA A 23 22.41 12.96 22.76
C ALA A 23 22.79 14.30 22.09
N SER A 24 22.62 14.40 20.78
CA SER A 24 22.81 15.65 20.06
C SER A 24 21.67 16.63 20.40
N SER A 25 21.96 17.59 21.28
CA SER A 25 21.20 18.83 21.37
C SER A 25 21.66 19.78 20.26
N SER A 26 20.83 19.94 19.23
CA SER A 26 21.05 20.89 18.14
C SER A 26 20.93 22.33 18.63
N MET A 27 21.99 23.12 18.52
CA MET A 27 21.89 24.59 18.58
C MET A 27 21.57 25.10 17.17
N PHE A 28 20.38 25.69 17.02
CA PHE A 28 19.96 26.41 15.82
C PHE A 28 20.65 27.77 15.77
N SER A 29 21.64 27.94 14.88
CA SER A 29 22.03 29.27 14.38
C SER A 29 21.21 29.55 13.12
N GLY A 30 20.24 30.44 13.26
CA GLY A 30 19.37 30.86 12.17
C GLY A 30 20.09 31.69 11.10
N SER A 31 19.75 31.42 9.84
CA SER A 31 19.62 32.45 8.81
C SER A 31 18.66 31.96 7.72
N LYS A 32 17.49 32.63 7.67
CA LYS A 32 16.51 32.79 6.58
C LYS A 32 16.27 31.61 5.62
N GLY A 33 15.07 31.02 5.73
CA GLY A 33 14.45 30.22 4.67
C GLY A 33 13.23 29.47 5.17
N GLU A 34 12.06 29.93 4.77
CA GLU A 34 10.69 29.51 5.12
C GLU A 34 10.42 27.99 5.00
N SER A 35 9.93 27.33 6.06
CA SER A 35 9.18 26.07 5.97
C SER A 35 8.47 25.71 7.29
N THR A 36 7.25 25.21 7.15
CA THR A 36 6.21 24.88 8.14
C THR A 36 6.58 23.73 9.08
N THR A 37 6.29 23.92 10.38
CA THR A 37 6.56 23.00 11.49
C THR A 37 5.35 22.12 11.81
N TYR A 38 5.53 20.80 11.90
CA TYR A 38 4.69 19.93 12.74
C TYR A 38 5.55 19.40 13.89
N LYS A 39 5.23 19.84 15.11
CA LYS A 39 5.84 19.36 16.36
C LYS A 39 5.16 18.05 16.78
N THR A 40 5.96 17.01 16.96
CA THR A 40 5.64 15.88 17.84
C THR A 40 6.00 16.27 19.26
N THR A 41 5.06 16.17 20.20
CA THR A 41 5.29 16.36 21.64
C THR A 41 4.71 15.15 22.38
N SER A 42 5.51 14.54 23.26
CA SER A 42 5.11 13.52 24.21
C SER A 42 5.51 13.98 25.62
N SER A 43 4.57 13.93 26.57
CA SER A 43 4.73 13.94 28.04
C SER A 43 3.31 13.92 28.62
N SER A 44 2.81 12.82 29.21
CA SER A 44 3.00 12.31 30.59
C SER A 44 2.12 13.02 31.64
N LEU A 45 1.07 12.28 32.07
CA LEU A 45 0.38 12.13 33.39
C LEU A 45 0.19 13.39 34.27
N GLU A 46 -0.95 13.65 34.94
CA GLU A 46 -1.69 12.76 35.85
C GLU A 46 -3.03 13.38 36.34
N SER A 47 -3.90 12.53 36.90
CA SER A 47 -5.01 12.79 37.87
C SER A 47 -6.38 13.27 37.34
N LYS A 48 -7.55 12.76 37.75
CA LYS A 48 -7.97 11.69 38.69
C LYS A 48 -9.51 11.52 38.61
N GLU A 49 -9.96 10.26 38.67
CA GLU A 49 -11.24 9.65 39.14
C GLU A 49 -12.62 10.33 38.98
N GLU A 50 -13.59 9.57 38.43
CA GLU A 50 -14.85 9.11 39.09
C GLU A 50 -15.49 8.04 38.15
N MET A 51 -15.60 6.76 38.52
CA MET A 51 -16.67 6.14 39.32
C MET A 51 -18.01 6.24 38.57
N ASP A 52 -18.47 5.18 37.88
CA ASP A 52 -19.35 4.17 38.46
C ASP A 52 -19.43 2.89 37.59
N GLU A 53 -19.13 1.75 38.21
CA GLU A 53 -19.77 0.44 37.96
C GLU A 53 -20.20 -0.04 39.35
N PRO A 54 -21.38 -0.67 39.53
CA PRO A 54 -21.33 -2.12 39.44
C PRO A 54 -22.63 -2.81 38.96
N THR A 55 -22.39 -4.05 38.55
CA THR A 55 -23.15 -5.29 38.85
C THR A 55 -24.16 -5.85 37.83
N PRO A 56 -24.17 -7.20 37.69
CA PRO A 56 -24.81 -7.95 36.63
C PRO A 56 -26.19 -8.46 37.06
N THR A 57 -26.99 -8.93 36.11
CA THR A 57 -28.09 -9.85 36.41
C THR A 57 -28.18 -10.92 35.33
N SER A 58 -28.22 -12.15 35.82
CA SER A 58 -28.22 -13.43 35.13
C SER A 58 -29.65 -13.97 35.09
N ASN A 59 -30.05 -14.51 33.93
CA ASN A 59 -31.01 -15.61 33.68
C ASN A 59 -32.51 -15.31 33.99
N GLU A 60 -33.55 -15.85 33.34
CA GLU A 60 -33.73 -17.10 32.58
C GLU A 60 -35.08 -17.11 31.80
N GLN A 61 -35.21 -18.06 30.84
CA GLN A 61 -36.43 -18.68 30.23
C GLN A 61 -37.37 -17.84 29.32
N THR A 62 -37.50 -18.12 28.01
CA THR A 62 -38.14 -19.25 27.28
C THR A 62 -39.63 -19.05 27.02
N GLU A 63 -40.00 -18.83 25.74
CA GLU A 63 -41.16 -19.40 25.01
C GLU A 63 -41.12 -18.88 23.56
N SER A 64 -40.69 -19.69 22.59
CA SER A 64 -41.56 -20.48 21.69
C SER A 64 -42.59 -19.65 20.90
N SER A 65 -42.20 -19.19 19.71
CA SER A 65 -43.16 -19.06 18.61
C SER A 65 -42.43 -19.22 17.27
N ASN A 66 -42.64 -20.38 16.66
CA ASN A 66 -42.24 -20.65 15.28
C ASN A 66 -43.19 -19.89 14.36
N ASP A 67 -42.74 -18.77 13.82
CA ASP A 67 -43.33 -18.17 12.62
C ASP A 67 -42.23 -18.07 11.55
N PRO A 68 -42.41 -18.69 10.37
CA PRO A 68 -41.41 -18.64 9.30
C PRO A 68 -41.40 -17.24 8.71
N THR A 69 -40.52 -16.39 9.26
CA THR A 69 -40.15 -15.12 8.64
C THR A 69 -39.60 -15.43 7.24
N PRO A 70 -40.09 -14.77 6.17
CA PRO A 70 -39.52 -14.94 4.84
C PRO A 70 -38.05 -14.54 4.93
N ILE A 71 -37.16 -15.49 4.66
CA ILE A 71 -35.74 -15.24 4.47
C ILE A 71 -35.67 -14.23 3.33
N ALA A 72 -35.35 -12.98 3.67
CA ALA A 72 -35.02 -11.95 2.70
C ALA A 72 -33.68 -12.33 2.07
N GLU A 73 -33.71 -13.30 1.17
CA GLU A 73 -32.74 -13.40 0.09
C GLU A 73 -32.88 -12.13 -0.75
N GLY A 74 -31.91 -11.23 -0.65
CA GLY A 74 -31.95 -10.01 -1.45
C GLY A 74 -31.17 -8.81 -0.93
N SER A 75 -29.96 -9.00 -0.38
CA SER A 75 -28.95 -7.96 -0.56
C SER A 75 -28.04 -8.37 -1.71
N GLN A 76 -28.62 -8.34 -2.92
CA GLN A 76 -27.84 -8.33 -4.16
C GLN A 76 -27.20 -6.94 -4.25
N SER A 77 -26.22 -6.69 -3.38
CA SER A 77 -25.20 -5.68 -3.63
C SER A 77 -24.55 -6.11 -4.94
N THR A 78 -24.74 -5.32 -6.00
CA THR A 78 -24.04 -5.53 -7.27
C THR A 78 -22.55 -5.59 -6.95
N ALA A 79 -21.99 -6.80 -6.94
CA ALA A 79 -20.59 -7.00 -6.59
C ALA A 79 -19.76 -6.15 -7.55
N LYS A 80 -19.01 -5.18 -7.00
CA LYS A 80 -18.18 -4.28 -7.79
C LYS A 80 -17.15 -5.14 -8.54
N LYS A 81 -17.05 -4.96 -9.87
CA LYS A 81 -16.03 -5.67 -10.63
C LYS A 81 -14.67 -5.09 -10.25
N CYS A 82 -13.69 -5.95 -9.96
CA CYS A 82 -12.30 -5.53 -9.78
C CYS A 82 -11.44 -6.14 -10.88
N VAL A 83 -10.86 -5.32 -11.74
CA VAL A 83 -9.90 -5.73 -12.76
C VAL A 83 -8.51 -5.31 -12.31
N ILE A 84 -7.55 -6.23 -12.33
CA ILE A 84 -6.16 -5.99 -11.96
C ILE A 84 -5.30 -6.14 -13.21
N PHE A 85 -4.52 -5.11 -13.51
CA PHE A 85 -3.52 -5.10 -14.57
C PHE A 85 -2.13 -5.18 -13.97
N GLU A 86 -1.39 -6.22 -14.34
CA GLU A 86 0.05 -6.30 -14.12
C GLU A 86 0.76 -5.56 -15.25
N THR A 87 1.62 -4.61 -14.91
CA THR A 87 2.35 -3.77 -15.86
C THR A 87 3.83 -4.09 -15.85
N ASP A 88 4.57 -3.52 -16.81
CA ASP A 88 6.01 -3.44 -16.66
C ASP A 88 6.40 -2.58 -15.44
N GLU A 89 7.68 -2.66 -15.04
CA GLU A 89 8.18 -1.88 -13.91
C GLU A 89 7.96 -0.39 -14.16
N ALA A 90 7.17 0.23 -13.28
CA ALA A 90 6.89 1.64 -13.39
C ALA A 90 8.16 2.48 -13.12
N THR A 91 8.34 3.52 -13.92
CA THR A 91 9.47 4.44 -13.87
C THR A 91 9.01 5.83 -13.41
N GLY A 92 9.94 6.68 -12.99
CA GLY A 92 9.64 8.00 -12.45
C GLY A 92 9.15 7.98 -11.00
N SER A 93 8.66 9.13 -10.51
CA SER A 93 8.23 9.30 -9.11
C SER A 93 7.01 10.21 -8.99
N GLY A 94 6.17 9.95 -7.99
CA GLY A 94 4.99 10.78 -7.74
C GLY A 94 4.08 10.87 -8.96
N ASN A 95 3.62 12.08 -9.29
CA ASN A 95 2.72 12.30 -10.44
C ASN A 95 3.37 12.05 -11.82
N GLN A 96 4.70 11.89 -11.88
CA GLN A 96 5.42 11.61 -13.14
C GLN A 96 5.58 10.12 -13.41
N MET A 97 4.98 9.26 -12.60
CA MET A 97 5.10 7.82 -12.71
C MET A 97 4.53 7.30 -14.04
N GLN A 98 5.30 6.42 -14.70
CA GLN A 98 5.03 5.92 -16.04
C GLN A 98 5.23 4.42 -16.19
N ILE A 99 4.33 3.79 -16.95
CA ILE A 99 4.49 2.43 -17.48
C ILE A 99 4.61 2.51 -18.99
N THR A 100 5.12 1.45 -19.61
CA THR A 100 5.21 1.37 -21.07
C THR A 100 4.30 0.32 -21.67
N LYS A 101 3.87 -0.67 -20.88
CA LYS A 101 2.93 -1.72 -21.31
C LYS A 101 2.24 -2.41 -20.15
N ILE A 102 1.08 -2.98 -20.45
CA ILE A 102 0.36 -3.93 -19.61
C ILE A 102 0.77 -5.33 -20.04
N LEU A 103 1.13 -6.16 -19.08
CA LEU A 103 1.64 -7.52 -19.28
C LEU A 103 0.54 -8.57 -19.15
N LYS A 104 -0.35 -8.40 -18.17
CA LYS A 104 -1.44 -9.34 -17.90
C LYS A 104 -2.66 -8.63 -17.33
N ARG A 105 -3.80 -9.28 -17.48
CA ARG A 105 -5.08 -8.90 -16.88
C ARG A 105 -5.61 -10.04 -16.02
N TYR A 106 -6.18 -9.67 -14.89
CA TYR A 106 -6.92 -10.55 -14.01
C TYR A 106 -8.29 -9.93 -13.74
N ASP A 107 -9.36 -10.63 -14.12
CA ASP A 107 -10.74 -10.24 -13.79
C ASP A 107 -11.19 -10.79 -12.42
N ASP A 108 -10.38 -11.67 -11.81
CA ASP A 108 -10.59 -12.21 -10.46
C ASP A 108 -9.44 -11.82 -9.52
N ARG A 109 -9.81 -11.18 -8.41
CA ARG A 109 -8.86 -10.78 -7.37
C ARG A 109 -8.13 -11.98 -6.78
N ASN A 110 -8.85 -13.06 -6.48
CA ASN A 110 -8.28 -14.18 -5.73
C ASN A 110 -7.27 -14.94 -6.58
N GLN A 111 -7.51 -15.06 -7.88
CA GLN A 111 -6.57 -15.59 -8.87
C GLN A 111 -5.26 -14.80 -8.85
N PHE A 112 -5.33 -13.48 -8.95
CA PHE A 112 -4.12 -12.64 -8.89
C PHE A 112 -3.36 -12.79 -7.57
N LEU A 113 -4.07 -12.70 -6.43
CA LEU A 113 -3.45 -12.77 -5.11
C LEU A 113 -2.84 -14.15 -4.80
N ALA A 114 -3.37 -15.22 -5.40
CA ALA A 114 -2.84 -16.58 -5.27
C ALA A 114 -1.50 -16.78 -6.02
N GLU A 115 -1.24 -16.04 -7.10
CA GLU A 115 0.07 -16.09 -7.80
C GLU A 115 1.21 -15.47 -6.97
N ILE A 116 0.88 -14.68 -5.97
CA ILE A 116 1.85 -14.03 -5.10
C ILE A 116 2.12 -14.94 -3.91
N THR A 117 3.20 -15.70 -3.96
CA THR A 117 3.55 -16.67 -2.89
C THR A 117 4.51 -16.10 -1.85
N ASP A 118 5.20 -15.01 -2.18
CA ASP A 118 6.22 -14.38 -1.36
C ASP A 118 5.62 -13.65 -0.13
N ASN A 119 6.05 -14.03 1.08
CA ASN A 119 5.53 -13.45 2.34
C ASN A 119 5.86 -11.97 2.53
N LYS A 120 6.95 -11.49 1.90
CA LYS A 120 7.34 -10.07 1.90
C LYS A 120 6.29 -9.15 1.29
N ASP A 121 5.38 -9.69 0.48
CA ASP A 121 4.33 -8.95 -0.23
C ASP A 121 2.97 -9.01 0.50
N ALA A 122 2.94 -9.41 1.79
CA ALA A 122 1.70 -9.48 2.57
C ALA A 122 0.94 -8.14 2.62
N ASN A 123 1.66 -7.03 2.82
CA ASN A 123 1.06 -5.69 2.81
C ASN A 123 0.52 -5.31 1.43
N PHE A 124 1.24 -5.68 0.36
CA PHE A 124 0.78 -5.48 -1.00
C PHE A 124 -0.53 -6.22 -1.27
N LYS A 125 -0.62 -7.51 -0.87
CA LYS A 125 -1.85 -8.30 -1.03
C LYS A 125 -3.04 -7.63 -0.33
N LYS A 126 -2.82 -7.16 0.90
CA LYS A 126 -3.83 -6.44 1.67
C LYS A 126 -4.26 -5.16 0.96
N ASP A 127 -3.32 -4.36 0.48
CA ASP A 127 -3.61 -3.09 -0.19
C ASP A 127 -4.40 -3.27 -1.49
N VAL A 128 -4.04 -4.27 -2.30
CA VAL A 128 -4.80 -4.63 -3.51
C VAL A 128 -6.19 -5.15 -3.15
N GLY A 129 -6.30 -6.00 -2.11
CA GLY A 129 -7.57 -6.50 -1.63
C GLY A 129 -8.52 -5.38 -1.18
N ASP A 130 -8.01 -4.46 -0.36
CA ASP A 130 -8.74 -3.28 0.10
C ASP A 130 -9.12 -2.34 -1.06
N ALA A 131 -8.23 -2.18 -2.04
CA ALA A 131 -8.52 -1.37 -3.22
C ALA A 131 -9.67 -1.98 -4.04
N CYS A 132 -9.68 -3.29 -4.27
CA CYS A 132 -10.78 -3.99 -4.93
C CYS A 132 -12.10 -3.87 -4.18
N ASP A 133 -12.07 -3.86 -2.85
CA ASP A 133 -13.26 -3.64 -2.02
C ASP A 133 -13.77 -2.18 -2.04
N GLY A 134 -13.06 -1.28 -2.74
CA GLY A 134 -13.37 0.15 -2.77
C GLY A 134 -13.00 0.89 -1.48
N LYS A 135 -12.21 0.28 -0.59
CA LYS A 135 -11.75 0.88 0.69
C LYS A 135 -10.59 1.86 0.50
N LYS A 136 -10.18 2.12 -0.75
CA LYS A 136 -9.16 3.10 -1.14
C LYS A 136 -9.77 4.18 -2.06
N PRO A 137 -10.73 5.00 -1.57
CA PRO A 137 -11.52 5.92 -2.40
C PRO A 137 -10.68 7.00 -3.10
N ASN A 138 -9.56 7.39 -2.50
CA ASN A 138 -8.61 8.36 -3.08
C ASN A 138 -7.92 7.83 -4.34
N ASN A 139 -7.92 6.51 -4.53
CA ASN A 139 -7.32 5.85 -5.69
C ASN A 139 -8.39 5.40 -6.69
N HIS A 140 -9.59 5.06 -6.21
CA HIS A 140 -10.73 4.62 -7.02
C HIS A 140 -12.03 5.19 -6.43
N PRO A 141 -12.73 6.13 -7.09
CA PRO A 141 -13.99 6.66 -6.57
C PRO A 141 -15.03 5.54 -6.40
N GLY A 142 -15.64 5.50 -5.21
CA GLY A 142 -16.20 4.29 -4.59
C GLY A 142 -17.41 3.62 -5.26
N ASP A 143 -17.98 4.13 -6.34
CA ASP A 143 -19.26 3.63 -6.88
C ASP A 143 -19.14 2.96 -8.26
N LYS A 144 -17.92 2.67 -8.71
CA LYS A 144 -17.65 2.09 -10.03
C LYS A 144 -16.86 0.80 -9.93
N ASP A 145 -16.86 0.07 -11.04
CA ASP A 145 -15.89 -0.99 -11.27
C ASP A 145 -14.47 -0.45 -11.01
N VAL A 146 -13.71 -1.21 -10.25
CA VAL A 146 -12.37 -0.85 -9.80
C VAL A 146 -11.37 -1.41 -10.79
N THR A 147 -10.50 -0.56 -11.31
CA THR A 147 -9.35 -0.98 -12.13
C THR A 147 -8.08 -0.64 -11.39
N ILE A 148 -7.26 -1.65 -11.13
CA ILE A 148 -6.01 -1.53 -10.37
C ILE A 148 -4.82 -1.81 -11.28
N TYR A 149 -3.77 -1.01 -11.14
CA TYR A 149 -2.49 -1.20 -11.81
C TYR A 149 -1.41 -1.54 -10.79
N VAL A 150 -0.67 -2.62 -11.04
CA VAL A 150 0.40 -3.11 -10.17
C VAL A 150 1.63 -3.47 -10.99
N TYR A 151 2.79 -3.41 -10.37
CA TYR A 151 4.03 -3.80 -11.02
C TYR A 151 4.96 -4.48 -10.03
N LYS A 152 5.88 -5.28 -10.56
CA LYS A 152 6.96 -5.90 -9.80
C LYS A 152 8.27 -5.18 -10.08
N LYS A 153 8.98 -4.75 -9.03
CA LYS A 153 10.31 -4.18 -9.19
C LYS A 153 11.28 -5.26 -9.67
N LYS A 154 12.09 -4.97 -10.68
CA LYS A 154 13.13 -5.92 -11.14
C LYS A 154 14.17 -6.16 -10.05
N SER A 155 14.50 -5.11 -9.31
CA SER A 155 15.36 -5.21 -8.12
C SER A 155 14.56 -5.68 -6.92
N GLY A 156 14.97 -6.79 -6.30
CA GLY A 156 14.35 -7.37 -5.10
C GLY A 156 13.02 -8.11 -5.34
N GLY A 157 12.44 -8.00 -6.53
CA GLY A 157 11.23 -8.73 -6.92
C GLY A 157 10.02 -8.42 -6.05
N LEU A 158 9.93 -7.20 -5.52
CA LEU A 158 8.83 -6.76 -4.66
C LEU A 158 7.65 -6.29 -5.50
N TRP A 159 6.44 -6.67 -5.10
CA TRP A 159 5.22 -6.17 -5.68
C TRP A 159 4.89 -4.77 -5.17
N ASN A 160 4.41 -3.90 -6.05
CA ASN A 160 4.14 -2.50 -5.75
C ASN A 160 2.76 -2.10 -6.26
N TYR A 161 1.96 -1.56 -5.34
CA TYR A 161 0.72 -0.85 -5.59
C TYR A 161 0.93 0.58 -5.11
N THR A 162 0.66 1.58 -5.95
CA THR A 162 0.83 2.99 -5.59
C THR A 162 -0.35 3.81 -6.06
N GLN A 163 -0.73 4.81 -5.27
CA GLN A 163 -1.79 5.76 -5.63
C GLN A 163 -1.50 6.52 -6.93
N PHE A 164 -0.24 6.85 -7.20
CA PHE A 164 0.14 7.65 -8.36
C PHE A 164 -0.09 6.91 -9.67
N LEU A 165 0.10 5.58 -9.65
CA LEU A 165 -0.18 4.74 -10.80
C LEU A 165 -1.69 4.61 -11.05
N GLN A 166 -2.54 4.77 -10.02
CA GLN A 166 -4.01 4.65 -10.15
C GLN A 166 -4.70 5.92 -10.67
N LYS A 167 -4.00 7.06 -10.74
CA LYS A 167 -4.61 8.36 -11.08
C LYS A 167 -5.12 8.47 -12.53
N ARG A 168 -4.74 7.53 -13.39
CA ARG A 168 -5.17 7.47 -14.78
C ARG A 168 -5.43 6.03 -15.18
N ASP A 169 -6.29 5.90 -16.19
CA ASP A 169 -6.64 4.63 -16.76
C ASP A 169 -5.68 4.30 -17.92
N TRP A 170 -4.61 3.57 -17.61
CA TRP A 170 -3.56 3.23 -18.58
C TRP A 170 -4.03 2.34 -19.72
N ALA A 171 -5.03 1.50 -19.46
CA ALA A 171 -5.66 0.68 -20.48
C ALA A 171 -6.31 1.54 -21.57
N LYS A 172 -6.64 2.82 -21.32
CA LYS A 172 -7.20 3.75 -22.32
C LYS A 172 -6.14 4.51 -23.12
N ASP A 173 -4.87 4.47 -22.73
CA ASP A 173 -3.79 5.15 -23.43
C ASP A 173 -3.45 4.40 -24.73
N SER A 174 -3.51 5.08 -25.88
CA SER A 174 -3.31 4.45 -27.19
C SER A 174 -1.89 3.91 -27.39
N ALA A 175 -0.87 4.56 -26.84
CA ALA A 175 0.50 4.11 -26.93
C ALA A 175 0.73 2.85 -26.06
N ILE A 176 0.07 2.78 -24.91
CA ILE A 176 0.07 1.57 -24.06
C ILE A 176 -0.71 0.45 -24.73
N LYS A 177 -1.92 0.72 -25.26
CA LYS A 177 -2.73 -0.28 -25.99
C LYS A 177 -1.93 -0.92 -27.11
N GLN A 178 -1.25 -0.11 -27.93
CA GLN A 178 -0.43 -0.60 -29.03
C GLN A 178 0.71 -1.53 -28.56
N LYS A 179 1.33 -1.23 -27.42
CA LYS A 179 2.44 -2.02 -26.84
C LYS A 179 1.99 -3.22 -26.00
N SER A 180 0.68 -3.36 -25.79
CA SER A 180 0.06 -4.39 -24.95
C SER A 180 -0.91 -5.26 -25.75
N SER A 181 -0.69 -5.42 -27.06
CA SER A 181 -1.61 -6.06 -28.00
C SER A 181 -1.95 -7.52 -27.69
N GLU A 182 -1.15 -8.18 -26.83
CA GLU A 182 -1.37 -9.55 -26.38
C GLU A 182 -2.34 -9.63 -25.19
N VAL A 183 -2.73 -8.49 -24.59
CA VAL A 183 -3.63 -8.42 -23.43
C VAL A 183 -4.98 -7.85 -23.85
N ASN A 184 -6.07 -8.48 -23.42
CA ASN A 184 -7.39 -7.89 -23.57
C ASN A 184 -7.55 -6.71 -22.58
N LEU A 185 -7.67 -5.49 -23.09
CA LEU A 185 -7.74 -4.26 -22.29
C LEU A 185 -9.16 -3.68 -22.13
N ASP A 186 -10.18 -4.34 -22.66
CA ASP A 186 -11.56 -3.81 -22.72
C ASP A 186 -12.50 -4.32 -21.61
#